data_AF-A0A8T4NY53-F1
#
_entry.id   AF-A0A8T4NY53-F1
#
_cell.length_a   1.000
_cell.length_b   1.000
_cell.length_c   1.000
_cell.angle_alpha   90.00
_cell.angle_beta   90.00
_cell.angle_gamma   90.00
#
_symmetry.space_group_name_H-M   'P 1'
#
loop_
_entity.id
_entity.type
_entity.pdbx_description
1 polymer ?
#
loop_
_entity_poly.entity_id
_entity_poly.type
_entity_poly.pdbx_seq_one_letter_code
_entity_poly.pdbx_strand_id
1 'polypeptide(L)'
;KLPKPDIVLDCTDNMETRFVINDYCKKNSIPLIHSAAIKSYGTIFVVCNGPCLRCIYSNNSIFEDCSVSGILNTTSSLISSIQCNEALKILAKKPYEKTLLRVNLKNNEITKIKVNKRCNLCIDRPMKQKLIVKKCSDKGGYSVTQNPIKPINLKSIKKHFNVLAETPIVLVIKEKYEIIIHNYGELLFKNAENTKEIEKIARKVFKNA
;
A
#
# COMPACT_ATOMS: atom_id res chain seq x y z
N LYS A 1 -1.72 10.00 18.11
CA LYS A 1 -2.28 10.01 16.74
C LYS A 1 -1.86 11.30 16.08
N LEU A 2 -1.29 11.27 14.87
CA LEU A 2 -1.01 12.50 14.12
C LEU A 2 -2.34 13.18 13.75
N PRO A 3 -2.41 14.53 13.77
CA PRO A 3 -3.59 15.25 13.30
C PRO A 3 -3.85 14.95 11.82
N LYS A 4 -5.12 14.98 11.41
CA LYS A 4 -5.49 14.75 10.00
C LYS A 4 -5.02 15.96 9.18
N PRO A 5 -4.11 15.80 8.20
CA PRO A 5 -3.65 16.91 7.38
C PRO A 5 -4.71 17.33 6.36
N ASP A 6 -4.74 18.62 6.00
CA ASP A 6 -5.58 19.16 4.92
C ASP A 6 -5.12 18.70 3.54
N ILE A 7 -3.81 18.48 3.39
CA ILE A 7 -3.16 18.03 2.15
C ILE A 7 -1.87 17.28 2.48
N VAL A 8 -1.50 16.30 1.64
CA VAL A 8 -0.22 15.59 1.71
C VAL A 8 0.57 15.84 0.43
N LEU A 9 1.85 16.17 0.59
CA LEU A 9 2.82 16.22 -0.51
C LEU A 9 3.73 15.00 -0.37
N ASP A 10 3.76 14.17 -1.41
CA ASP A 10 4.66 13.01 -1.47
C ASP A 10 5.90 13.39 -2.28
N CYS A 11 7.04 13.41 -1.58
CA CYS A 11 8.36 13.69 -2.13
C CYS A 11 9.32 12.50 -1.89
N THR A 12 8.77 11.29 -1.74
CA THR A 12 9.55 10.09 -1.42
C THR A 12 10.19 9.49 -2.67
N ASP A 13 11.28 8.75 -2.50
CA ASP A 13 12.11 8.22 -3.58
C ASP A 13 11.74 6.80 -4.01
N ASN A 14 10.96 6.08 -3.22
CA ASN A 14 10.64 4.67 -3.46
C ASN A 14 9.14 4.42 -3.63
N MET A 15 8.80 3.48 -4.50
CA MET A 15 7.41 3.22 -4.89
C MET A 15 6.56 2.56 -3.81
N GLU A 16 7.16 1.79 -2.91
CA GLU A 16 6.42 1.16 -1.81
C GLU A 16 5.82 2.22 -0.88
N THR A 17 6.63 3.21 -0.47
CA THR A 17 6.17 4.32 0.38
C THR A 17 5.11 5.15 -0.33
N ARG A 18 5.31 5.46 -1.62
CA ARG A 18 4.32 6.19 -2.44
C ARG A 18 2.96 5.48 -2.45
N PHE A 19 2.94 4.15 -2.58
CA PHE A 19 1.70 3.38 -2.53
C PHE A 19 1.04 3.39 -1.14
N VAL A 20 1.82 3.31 -0.06
CA VAL A 20 1.29 3.41 1.30
C VAL A 20 0.64 4.78 1.53
N ILE A 21 1.31 5.87 1.14
CA ILE A 21 0.78 7.24 1.24
C ILE A 21 -0.48 7.38 0.39
N ASN A 22 -0.45 6.90 -0.86
CA ASN A 22 -1.60 6.91 -1.75
C ASN A 22 -2.83 6.22 -1.14
N ASP A 23 -2.65 5.01 -0.60
CA ASP A 23 -3.74 4.22 -0.05
C ASP A 23 -4.33 4.91 1.19
N TYR A 24 -3.47 5.45 2.06
CA TYR A 24 -3.90 6.22 3.23
C TYR A 24 -4.70 7.47 2.83
N CYS A 25 -4.16 8.29 1.92
CA CYS A 25 -4.81 9.53 1.49
C CYS A 25 -6.14 9.24 0.80
N LYS A 26 -6.17 8.23 -0.09
CA LYS A 26 -7.38 7.84 -0.81
C LYS A 26 -8.48 7.33 0.11
N LYS A 27 -8.13 6.51 1.11
CA LYS A 27 -9.08 5.97 2.09
C LYS A 27 -9.66 7.04 3.01
N ASN A 28 -8.88 8.06 3.35
CA ASN A 28 -9.28 9.13 4.28
C ASN A 28 -9.80 10.40 3.57
N SER A 29 -9.94 10.36 2.24
CA SER A 29 -10.29 11.50 1.40
C SER A 29 -9.42 12.73 1.64
N ILE A 30 -8.11 12.51 1.79
CA ILE A 30 -7.10 13.58 1.92
C ILE A 30 -6.50 13.81 0.53
N PRO A 31 -6.49 15.06 0.01
CA PRO A 31 -5.76 15.41 -1.19
C PRO A 31 -4.28 15.03 -1.07
N LEU A 32 -3.78 14.29 -2.05
CA LEU A 32 -2.37 13.93 -2.17
C LEU A 32 -1.82 14.52 -3.47
N ILE A 33 -0.71 15.26 -3.39
CA ILE A 33 0.05 15.66 -4.58
C ILE A 33 1.28 14.78 -4.65
N HIS A 34 1.23 13.81 -5.55
CA HIS A 34 2.35 12.94 -5.84
C HIS A 34 3.30 13.64 -6.82
N SER A 35 4.59 13.62 -6.52
CA SER A 35 5.64 14.00 -7.45
C SER A 35 6.71 12.91 -7.57
N ALA A 36 7.35 12.86 -8.73
CA ALA A 36 8.53 12.02 -8.95
C ALA A 36 9.43 12.69 -9.98
N ALA A 37 10.74 12.48 -9.86
CA ALA A 37 11.72 12.98 -10.80
C ALA A 37 12.87 11.98 -10.92
N ILE A 38 13.39 11.82 -12.14
CA ILE A 38 14.53 10.96 -12.46
C ILE A 38 15.19 11.46 -13.74
N LYS A 39 16.53 11.54 -13.77
CA LYS A 39 17.27 12.16 -14.88
C LYS A 39 16.70 13.56 -15.18
N SER A 40 16.27 13.82 -16.42
CA SER A 40 15.62 15.06 -16.87
C SER A 40 14.08 14.99 -16.88
N TYR A 41 13.49 13.90 -16.37
CA TYR A 41 12.05 13.66 -16.41
C TYR A 41 11.42 13.85 -15.04
N GLY A 42 10.17 14.30 -15.02
CA GLY A 42 9.38 14.26 -13.80
C GLY A 42 7.90 14.20 -14.05
N THR A 43 7.16 13.90 -12.99
CA THR A 43 5.71 13.79 -13.01
C THR A 43 5.09 14.46 -11.80
N ILE A 44 3.93 15.10 -12.00
CA ILE A 44 3.07 15.60 -10.92
C ILE A 44 1.65 15.07 -11.14
N PHE A 45 1.02 14.57 -10.07
CA PHE A 45 -0.38 14.16 -10.12
C PHE A 45 -1.11 14.45 -8.81
N VAL A 46 -2.24 15.12 -8.91
CA VAL A 46 -3.13 15.39 -7.77
C VAL A 46 -4.15 14.26 -7.62
N VAL A 47 -4.00 13.47 -6.57
CA VAL A 47 -4.92 12.41 -6.16
C VAL A 47 -5.95 12.95 -5.17
N CYS A 48 -7.19 13.13 -5.65
CA CYS A 48 -8.36 13.48 -4.83
C CYS A 48 -9.50 12.46 -5.06
N ASN A 49 -10.74 12.92 -5.32
CA ASN A 49 -11.92 12.09 -5.60
C ASN A 49 -11.88 11.32 -6.96
N GLY A 50 -10.76 11.41 -7.67
CA GLY A 50 -10.55 10.86 -9.01
C GLY A 50 -9.74 9.54 -9.04
N PRO A 51 -8.97 9.31 -10.12
CA PRO A 51 -7.98 8.23 -10.19
C PRO A 51 -6.91 8.42 -9.10
N CYS A 52 -6.21 7.34 -8.77
CA CYS A 52 -5.12 7.35 -7.79
C CYS A 52 -3.83 6.83 -8.41
N LEU A 53 -2.75 6.77 -7.64
CA LEU A 53 -1.45 6.32 -8.11
C LEU A 53 -1.50 4.90 -8.67
N ARG A 54 -2.32 4.01 -8.08
CA ARG A 54 -2.56 2.64 -8.59
C ARG A 54 -3.35 2.58 -9.90
N CYS A 55 -3.97 3.68 -10.32
CA CYS A 55 -4.53 3.78 -11.68
C CYS A 55 -3.45 4.06 -12.72
N ILE A 56 -2.30 4.60 -12.32
CA ILE A 56 -1.18 4.91 -13.23
C ILE A 56 -0.25 3.70 -13.27
N TYR A 57 0.18 3.26 -12.09
CA TYR A 57 1.21 2.23 -11.91
C TYR A 57 0.60 0.90 -11.49
N SER A 58 1.07 -0.21 -12.07
CA SER A 58 0.68 -1.55 -11.67
C SER A 58 1.62 -2.08 -10.58
N ASN A 59 1.17 -3.07 -9.78
CA ASN A 59 2.01 -3.65 -8.72
C ASN A 59 3.27 -4.37 -9.25
N ASN A 60 3.33 -4.66 -10.56
CA ASN A 60 4.46 -5.31 -11.22
C ASN A 60 5.30 -4.33 -12.05
N SER A 61 5.04 -3.02 -11.94
CA SER A 61 5.86 -2.03 -12.63
C SER A 61 7.28 -2.07 -12.06
N ILE A 62 8.27 -2.27 -12.94
CA ILE A 62 9.68 -2.14 -12.62
C ILE A 62 10.00 -0.65 -12.72
N PHE A 63 10.57 -0.08 -11.67
CA PHE A 63 10.94 1.32 -11.61
C PHE A 63 12.45 1.45 -11.55
N GLU A 64 12.99 2.41 -12.30
CA GLU A 64 14.38 2.82 -12.14
C GLU A 64 14.54 3.51 -10.78
N ASP A 65 15.56 3.10 -10.03
CA ASP A 65 15.94 3.77 -8.78
C ASP A 65 16.76 5.03 -9.11
N CYS A 66 16.39 6.14 -8.49
CA CYS A 66 17.11 7.41 -8.60
C CYS A 66 18.55 7.30 -8.10
N SER A 67 18.83 6.42 -7.13
CA SER A 67 20.18 6.15 -6.62
C SER A 67 21.11 5.56 -7.68
N VAL A 68 20.55 4.85 -8.66
CA VAL A 68 21.28 4.22 -9.77
C VAL A 68 21.31 5.11 -11.01
N SER A 69 20.21 5.83 -11.27
CA SER A 69 20.03 6.61 -12.51
C SER A 69 20.45 8.06 -12.44
N GLY A 70 20.59 8.62 -11.23
CA GLY A 70 20.83 10.04 -11.01
C GLY A 70 19.61 10.93 -11.29
N ILE A 71 19.68 12.16 -10.79
CA ILE A 71 18.64 13.18 -10.98
C ILE A 71 19.28 14.53 -11.31
N LEU A 72 18.71 15.24 -12.28
CA LEU A 72 19.12 16.60 -12.58
C LEU A 72 18.47 17.55 -11.56
N ASN A 73 19.27 18.36 -10.89
CA ASN A 73 18.78 19.27 -9.85
C ASN A 73 17.70 20.24 -10.36
N THR A 74 17.83 20.73 -11.60
CA THR A 74 16.82 21.61 -12.21
C THR A 74 15.49 20.91 -12.43
N THR A 75 15.48 19.61 -12.73
CA THR A 75 14.26 18.79 -12.79
C THR A 75 13.60 18.72 -11.41
N SER A 76 14.36 18.40 -10.36
CA SER A 76 13.81 18.34 -9.00
C SER A 76 13.22 19.68 -8.56
N SER A 77 13.92 20.78 -8.80
CA SER A 77 13.46 22.13 -8.46
C SER A 77 12.18 22.51 -9.20
N LEU A 78 12.08 22.24 -10.51
CA LEU A 78 10.88 22.54 -11.28
C LEU A 78 9.68 21.71 -10.80
N ILE A 79 9.88 20.40 -10.60
CA ILE A 79 8.83 19.49 -10.15
C ILE A 79 8.32 19.89 -8.76
N SER A 80 9.23 20.24 -7.84
CA SER A 80 8.90 20.72 -6.50
C SER A 80 8.09 22.03 -6.56
N SER A 81 8.48 22.95 -7.45
CA SER A 81 7.78 24.22 -7.63
C SER A 81 6.35 24.02 -8.10
N ILE A 82 6.13 23.12 -9.07
CA ILE A 82 4.79 22.78 -9.55
C ILE A 82 3.99 22.09 -8.45
N GLN A 83 4.59 21.14 -7.71
CA GLN A 83 3.93 20.44 -6.60
C GLN A 83 3.45 21.43 -5.52
N CYS A 84 4.30 22.36 -5.09
CA CYS A 84 3.93 23.41 -4.13
C CYS A 84 2.83 24.32 -4.68
N ASN A 85 2.90 24.69 -5.97
CA ASN A 85 1.87 25.52 -6.58
C ASN A 85 0.50 24.83 -6.64
N GLU A 86 0.44 23.51 -6.94
CA GLU A 86 -0.80 22.75 -6.85
C GLU A 86 -1.34 22.71 -5.41
N ALA A 87 -0.46 22.62 -4.40
CA ALA A 87 -0.85 22.65 -3.00
C ALA A 87 -1.50 23.99 -2.63
N LEU A 88 -0.86 25.10 -3.00
CA LEU A 88 -1.38 26.45 -2.79
C LEU A 88 -2.74 26.64 -3.46
N LYS A 89 -2.92 26.16 -4.70
CA LYS A 89 -4.21 26.24 -5.39
C LYS A 89 -5.30 25.48 -4.66
N ILE A 90 -5.01 24.27 -4.15
CA ILE A 90 -5.98 23.48 -3.39
C ILE A 90 -6.35 24.19 -2.07
N LEU A 91 -5.36 24.65 -1.30
CA LEU A 91 -5.58 25.35 -0.03
C LEU A 91 -6.36 26.67 -0.24
N ALA A 92 -6.07 27.40 -1.31
CA ALA A 92 -6.79 28.61 -1.70
C ALA A 92 -8.13 28.35 -2.40
N LYS A 93 -8.59 27.09 -2.49
CA LYS A 93 -9.82 26.66 -3.16
C LYS A 93 -9.91 27.15 -4.62
N LYS A 94 -8.77 27.19 -5.32
CA LYS A 94 -8.65 27.53 -6.74
C LYS A 94 -8.60 26.27 -7.61
N PRO A 95 -8.92 26.38 -8.91
CA PRO A 95 -8.77 25.26 -9.84
C PRO A 95 -7.33 24.73 -9.87
N TYR A 96 -7.19 23.42 -9.80
CA TYR A 96 -5.91 22.72 -9.85
C TYR A 96 -5.89 21.72 -11.02
N GLU A 97 -4.71 21.23 -11.40
CA GLU A 97 -4.55 20.32 -12.53
C GLU A 97 -5.08 18.92 -12.22
N LYS A 98 -5.90 18.37 -13.12
CA LYS A 98 -6.57 17.06 -12.94
C LYS A 98 -5.92 15.94 -13.76
N THR A 99 -5.02 16.27 -14.67
CA THR A 99 -4.24 15.33 -15.47
C THR A 99 -2.91 15.00 -14.78
N LEU A 100 -2.30 13.90 -15.18
CA LEU A 100 -0.91 13.62 -14.86
C LEU A 100 -0.05 14.55 -15.73
N LEU A 101 0.68 15.46 -15.09
CA LEU A 101 1.70 16.25 -15.76
C LEU A 101 2.94 15.38 -15.92
N ARG A 102 3.46 15.29 -17.14
CA ARG A 102 4.76 14.71 -17.45
C ARG A 102 5.65 15.81 -18.00
N VAL A 103 6.78 16.02 -17.34
CA VAL A 103 7.78 17.02 -17.71
C VAL A 103 8.99 16.30 -18.28
N ASN A 104 9.51 16.79 -19.39
CA ASN A 104 10.75 16.34 -20.00
C ASN A 104 11.65 17.54 -20.27
N LEU A 105 12.63 17.76 -19.39
CA LEU A 105 13.59 18.87 -19.52
C LEU A 105 14.70 18.62 -20.53
N LYS A 106 14.78 17.42 -21.12
CA LYS A 106 15.66 17.22 -22.28
C LYS A 106 15.21 18.07 -23.47
N ASN A 107 13.88 18.21 -23.63
CA ASN A 107 13.25 18.90 -24.75
C ASN A 107 12.39 20.10 -24.31
N ASN A 108 12.35 20.42 -23.01
CA ASN A 108 11.50 21.45 -22.41
C ASN A 108 9.99 21.26 -22.68
N GLU A 109 9.52 20.02 -22.58
CA GLU A 109 8.13 19.67 -22.86
C GLU A 109 7.34 19.39 -21.57
N ILE A 110 6.07 19.83 -21.56
CA ILE A 110 5.09 19.47 -20.53
C ILE A 110 3.88 18.85 -21.22
N THR A 111 3.63 17.57 -20.95
CA THR A 111 2.49 16.82 -21.49
C THR A 111 1.46 16.60 -20.41
N LYS A 112 0.18 16.77 -20.77
CA LYS A 112 -0.97 16.46 -19.92
C LYS A 112 -1.56 15.12 -20.30
N ILE A 113 -1.58 14.17 -19.37
CA ILE A 113 -2.08 12.82 -19.61
C ILE A 113 -3.35 12.60 -18.79
N LYS A 114 -4.46 12.32 -19.47
CA LYS A 114 -5.72 11.99 -18.79
C LYS A 114 -5.59 10.61 -18.14
N VAL A 115 -5.86 10.54 -16.83
CA VAL A 115 -5.86 9.29 -16.08
C VAL A 115 -7.31 8.88 -15.79
N ASN A 116 -7.63 7.61 -16.03
CA ASN A 116 -8.96 7.06 -15.77
C ASN A 116 -8.93 6.13 -14.55
N LYS A 117 -10.06 6.01 -13.85
CA LYS A 117 -10.22 5.03 -12.77
C LYS A 117 -10.16 3.61 -13.36
N ARG A 118 -9.16 2.83 -12.97
CA ARG A 118 -8.97 1.44 -13.45
C ARG A 118 -8.49 0.46 -12.38
N CYS A 119 -8.27 0.91 -11.14
CA CYS A 119 -7.77 0.06 -10.05
C CYS A 119 -8.87 -0.30 -9.04
N ASN A 120 -8.65 -1.37 -8.27
CA ASN A 120 -9.61 -1.82 -7.25
C ASN A 120 -9.92 -0.75 -6.20
N LEU A 121 -8.94 0.08 -5.81
CA LEU A 121 -9.16 1.18 -4.85
C LEU A 121 -10.11 2.26 -5.36
N CYS A 122 -10.19 2.47 -6.68
CA CYS A 122 -10.96 3.58 -7.26
C CYS A 122 -12.32 3.14 -7.82
N ILE A 123 -12.53 1.85 -8.05
CA ILE A 123 -13.74 1.31 -8.70
C ILE A 123 -14.73 0.74 -7.67
N ASP A 124 -14.54 0.99 -6.37
CA ASP A 124 -15.32 0.35 -5.29
C ASP A 124 -15.46 -1.17 -5.48
N ARG A 125 -14.43 -1.79 -6.08
CA ARG A 125 -14.27 -3.23 -5.97
C ARG A 125 -13.62 -3.44 -4.63
N PRO A 126 -14.28 -4.10 -3.66
CA PRO A 126 -13.66 -4.38 -2.38
C PRO A 126 -12.27 -4.98 -2.63
N MET A 127 -11.23 -4.40 -2.03
CA MET A 127 -9.90 -4.99 -2.08
C MET A 127 -10.05 -6.45 -1.64
N LYS A 128 -9.87 -7.38 -2.59
CA LYS A 128 -9.94 -8.81 -2.27
C LYS A 128 -8.90 -9.06 -1.19
N GLN A 129 -9.39 -9.49 -0.03
CA GLN A 129 -8.56 -9.83 1.12
C GLN A 129 -7.56 -10.91 0.65
N LYS A 130 -6.29 -10.52 0.49
CA LYS A 130 -5.25 -11.40 -0.01
C LYS A 130 -4.47 -11.95 1.18
N LEU A 131 -4.26 -13.26 1.20
CA LEU A 131 -3.35 -13.88 2.14
C LEU A 131 -1.91 -13.67 1.64
N ILE A 132 -1.04 -13.26 2.54
CA ILE A 132 0.41 -13.21 2.33
C ILE A 132 0.98 -14.39 3.10
N VAL A 133 1.59 -15.32 2.38
CA VAL A 133 2.23 -16.52 2.95
C VAL A 133 3.74 -16.35 2.82
N LYS A 134 4.47 -16.38 3.94
CA LYS A 134 5.94 -16.25 3.99
C LYS A 134 6.53 -17.48 4.67
N LYS A 135 7.59 -18.06 4.10
CA LYS A 135 8.34 -19.15 4.73
C LYS A 135 9.26 -18.56 5.81
N CYS A 136 9.27 -19.14 7.00
CA CYS A 136 10.15 -18.73 8.10
C CYS A 136 11.54 -19.38 7.93
N SER A 137 12.60 -18.64 8.23
CA SER A 137 13.98 -19.04 7.98
C SER A 137 14.42 -20.28 8.77
N ASP A 138 14.03 -20.41 10.05
CA ASP A 138 14.78 -21.30 10.96
C ASP A 138 14.06 -22.52 11.54
N LYS A 139 12.76 -22.74 11.34
CA LYS A 139 12.06 -23.94 11.90
C LYS A 139 10.85 -24.38 11.08
N GLY A 140 11.06 -24.70 9.79
CA GLY A 140 10.08 -25.44 8.96
C GLY A 140 8.66 -24.88 8.93
N GLY A 141 8.49 -23.57 9.17
CA GLY A 141 7.19 -22.97 9.41
C GLY A 141 6.83 -21.90 8.38
N TYR A 142 5.56 -21.53 8.35
CA TYR A 142 5.03 -20.47 7.50
C TYR A 142 4.30 -19.43 8.32
N SER A 143 4.59 -18.15 8.07
CA SER A 143 3.79 -17.03 8.54
C SER A 143 2.71 -16.69 7.52
N VAL A 144 1.49 -16.45 7.98
CA VAL A 144 0.36 -16.00 7.15
C VAL A 144 -0.28 -14.77 7.75
N THR A 145 -0.46 -13.74 6.93
CA THR A 145 -1.17 -12.49 7.28
C THR A 145 -2.21 -12.13 6.23
N GLN A 146 -3.18 -11.29 6.59
CA GLN A 146 -4.09 -10.66 5.63
C GLN A 146 -3.55 -9.31 5.17
N ASN A 147 -3.85 -8.92 3.92
CA ASN A 147 -3.68 -7.54 3.46
C ASN A 147 -5.06 -6.89 3.20
N PRO A 148 -5.45 -5.84 3.95
CA PRO A 148 -4.72 -5.24 5.08
C PRO A 148 -4.70 -6.15 6.32
N ILE A 149 -3.69 -5.99 7.17
CA ILE A 149 -3.59 -6.72 8.44
C ILE A 149 -4.74 -6.26 9.34
N LYS A 150 -5.45 -7.21 9.94
CA LYS A 150 -6.57 -6.96 10.84
C LYS A 150 -6.31 -7.67 12.17
N PRO A 151 -6.57 -7.02 13.31
CA PRO A 151 -6.56 -7.68 14.61
C PRO A 151 -7.56 -8.85 14.63
N ILE A 152 -7.23 -9.87 15.40
CA ILE A 152 -7.99 -11.10 15.57
C ILE A 152 -8.56 -11.14 16.98
N ASN A 153 -9.85 -11.45 17.11
CA ASN A 153 -10.45 -11.73 18.39
C ASN A 153 -10.17 -13.20 18.80
N LEU A 154 -9.18 -13.42 19.66
CA LEU A 154 -8.82 -14.79 20.08
C LEU A 154 -9.97 -15.52 20.78
N LYS A 155 -10.89 -14.79 21.44
CA LYS A 155 -12.05 -15.38 22.14
C LYS A 155 -13.05 -16.00 21.16
N SER A 156 -13.22 -15.45 19.95
CA SER A 156 -14.12 -16.04 18.95
C SER A 156 -13.50 -17.29 18.32
N ILE A 157 -12.18 -17.30 18.11
CA ILE A 157 -11.46 -18.46 17.59
C ILE A 157 -11.52 -19.64 18.57
N LYS A 158 -11.34 -19.40 19.86
CA LYS A 158 -11.39 -20.45 20.91
C LYS A 158 -12.65 -21.33 20.86
N LYS A 159 -13.78 -20.81 20.36
CA LYS A 159 -15.05 -21.56 20.25
C LYS A 159 -15.08 -22.58 19.12
N HIS A 160 -14.17 -22.45 18.14
CA HIS A 160 -14.23 -23.20 16.88
C HIS A 160 -13.05 -24.17 16.67
N PHE A 161 -12.05 -24.14 17.55
CA PHE A 161 -10.79 -24.87 17.37
C PHE A 161 -10.33 -25.52 18.68
N ASN A 162 -9.58 -26.61 18.55
CA ASN A 162 -8.92 -27.25 19.68
C ASN A 162 -7.73 -26.39 20.15
N VAL A 163 -7.80 -25.86 21.37
CA VAL A 163 -6.81 -24.95 21.94
C VAL A 163 -5.79 -25.72 22.77
N LEU A 164 -4.51 -25.54 22.46
CA LEU A 164 -3.38 -26.10 23.20
C LEU A 164 -2.84 -25.14 24.28
N ALA A 165 -2.83 -23.84 23.99
CA ALA A 165 -2.38 -22.82 24.93
C ALA A 165 -3.01 -21.46 24.63
N GLU A 166 -3.21 -20.64 25.65
CA GLU A 166 -3.80 -19.30 25.53
C GLU A 166 -3.06 -18.30 26.41
N THR A 167 -2.82 -17.12 25.84
CA THR A 167 -2.34 -15.92 26.53
C THR A 167 -3.13 -14.71 26.00
N PRO A 168 -3.01 -13.52 26.61
CA PRO A 168 -3.71 -12.33 26.11
C PRO A 168 -3.37 -11.93 24.66
N ILE A 169 -2.20 -12.35 24.15
CA ILE A 169 -1.67 -11.95 22.83
C ILE A 169 -1.66 -13.11 21.84
N VAL A 170 -1.61 -14.36 22.34
CA VAL A 170 -1.38 -15.55 21.53
C VAL A 170 -2.36 -16.67 21.88
N LEU A 171 -2.93 -17.32 20.87
CA LEU A 171 -3.68 -18.56 20.98
C LEU A 171 -2.98 -19.65 20.16
N VAL A 172 -2.64 -20.77 20.77
CA VAL A 172 -2.08 -21.93 20.07
C VAL A 172 -3.20 -22.95 19.85
N ILE A 173 -3.44 -23.31 18.60
CA ILE A 173 -4.46 -24.31 18.23
C ILE A 173 -3.81 -25.51 17.54
N LYS A 174 -4.48 -26.66 17.63
CA LYS A 174 -4.12 -27.87 16.88
C LYS A 174 -5.19 -28.22 15.86
N GLU A 175 -4.79 -28.19 14.60
CA GLU A 175 -5.52 -28.75 13.47
C GLU A 175 -4.59 -29.80 12.82
N LYS A 176 -4.46 -29.82 11.49
CA LYS A 176 -3.40 -30.56 10.80
C LYS A 176 -1.99 -30.13 11.23
N TYR A 177 -1.84 -28.84 11.53
CA TYR A 177 -0.60 -28.25 12.03
C TYR A 177 -0.82 -27.67 13.43
N GLU A 178 0.26 -27.46 14.17
CA GLU A 178 0.22 -26.56 15.31
C GLU A 178 0.33 -25.12 14.80
N ILE A 179 -0.63 -24.30 15.19
CA ILE A 179 -0.78 -22.94 14.67
C ILE A 179 -0.77 -21.97 15.84
N ILE A 180 0.18 -21.04 15.81
CA ILE A 180 0.26 -19.92 16.76
C ILE A 180 -0.48 -18.74 16.13
N ILE A 181 -1.52 -18.25 16.79
CA ILE A 181 -2.38 -17.16 16.34
C ILE A 181 -2.09 -15.95 17.20
N HIS A 182 -1.55 -14.89 16.60
CA HIS A 182 -1.34 -13.62 17.26
C HIS A 182 -2.56 -12.71 17.11
N ASN A 183 -2.97 -12.04 18.18
CA ASN A 183 -4.10 -11.12 18.18
C ASN A 183 -3.93 -9.91 17.24
N TYR A 184 -2.69 -9.62 16.79
CA TYR A 184 -2.40 -8.56 15.83
C TYR A 184 -2.58 -8.98 14.36
N GLY A 185 -2.95 -10.24 14.07
CA GLY A 185 -3.35 -10.67 12.71
C GLY A 185 -2.39 -11.60 11.98
N GLU A 186 -1.47 -12.25 12.70
CA GLU A 186 -0.50 -13.19 12.14
C GLU A 186 -0.75 -14.62 12.62
N LEU A 187 -0.62 -15.59 11.70
CA LEU A 187 -0.67 -17.02 11.97
C LEU A 187 0.69 -17.64 11.68
N LEU A 188 1.26 -18.38 12.62
CA LEU A 188 2.49 -19.15 12.41
C LEU A 188 2.15 -20.64 12.39
N PHE A 189 2.39 -21.28 11.26
CA PHE A 189 2.22 -22.72 11.06
C PHE A 189 3.55 -23.41 11.34
N LYS A 190 3.60 -24.33 12.31
CA LYS A 190 4.80 -25.14 12.58
C LYS A 190 4.81 -26.41 11.73
N ASN A 191 6.00 -26.76 11.23
CA ASN A 191 6.27 -27.99 10.46
C ASN A 191 5.26 -28.19 9.31
N ALA A 192 4.91 -27.11 8.63
CA ALA A 192 3.97 -27.14 7.52
C ALA A 192 4.74 -27.13 6.21
N GLU A 193 4.33 -27.98 5.27
CA GLU A 193 5.07 -28.18 4.00
C GLU A 193 4.24 -27.77 2.77
N ASN A 194 2.92 -27.72 2.90
CA ASN A 194 2.00 -27.49 1.79
C ASN A 194 1.29 -26.13 1.90
N THR A 195 1.66 -25.19 1.03
CA THR A 195 1.13 -23.82 0.99
C THR A 195 -0.36 -23.73 0.67
N LYS A 196 -0.91 -24.64 -0.16
CA LYS A 196 -2.36 -24.67 -0.48
C LYS A 196 -3.19 -25.03 0.76
N GLU A 197 -2.72 -26.01 1.53
CA GLU A 197 -3.36 -26.41 2.79
C GLU A 197 -3.23 -25.31 3.85
N ILE A 198 -2.06 -24.67 3.95
CA ILE A 198 -1.84 -23.51 4.83
C ILE A 198 -2.85 -22.40 4.50
N GLU A 199 -3.02 -22.04 3.22
CA GLU A 199 -3.99 -21.03 2.82
C GLU A 199 -5.43 -21.42 3.18
N LYS A 200 -5.81 -22.67 2.98
CA LYS A 200 -7.16 -23.17 3.31
C LYS A 200 -7.45 -23.05 4.81
N ILE A 201 -6.51 -23.50 5.65
CA ILE A 201 -6.65 -23.43 7.10
C ILE A 201 -6.62 -21.97 7.57
N ALA A 202 -5.70 -21.16 7.05
CA ALA A 202 -5.64 -19.73 7.36
C ALA A 202 -6.97 -19.02 7.04
N ARG A 203 -7.59 -19.30 5.88
CA ARG A 203 -8.93 -18.76 5.54
C ARG A 203 -9.99 -19.18 6.56
N LYS A 204 -9.96 -20.43 7.03
CA LYS A 204 -10.88 -20.92 8.07
C LYS A 204 -10.66 -20.17 9.39
N VAL A 205 -9.42 -19.98 9.81
CA VAL A 205 -9.08 -19.24 11.04
C VAL A 205 -9.53 -17.79 10.94
N PHE A 206 -9.15 -17.08 9.88
CA PHE A 206 -9.53 -15.68 9.69
C PHE A 206 -11.03 -15.44 9.49
N LYS A 207 -11.81 -16.45 9.07
CA LYS A 207 -13.27 -16.35 8.97
C LYS A 207 -13.96 -16.35 10.35
N ASN A 208 -13.31 -16.94 11.36
CA ASN A 208 -13.80 -17.04 12.74
C ASN A 208 -13.08 -16.08 13.71
N ALA A 209 -12.22 -15.22 13.16
CA ALA A 209 -11.42 -14.22 13.86
C ALA A 209 -12.21 -12.96 14.23
#